data_AF-A0A7I8CGA4-F1
#
_entry.id   AF-A0A7I8CGA4-F1
#
_cell.length_a   1.000
_cell.length_b   1.000
_cell.length_c   1.000
_cell.angle_alpha   90.00
_cell.angle_beta   90.00
_cell.angle_gamma   90.00
#
_symmetry.space_group_name_H-M   'P 1'
#
loop_
_entity.id
_entity.type
_entity.pdbx_description
1 polymer ?
#
loop_
_entity_poly.entity_id
_entity_poly.type
_entity_poly.pdbx_seq_one_letter_code
_entity_poly.pdbx_strand_id
1 'polypeptide(L)' 'MDILDVARQAGMTVVLEARIGRQEYHSVHGSLAALQSFAERVRASTMEEAQAVEHE' A
#
# COMPACT_ATOMS: atom_id res chain seq x y z
N MET A 1 8.37 -2.28 -2.28
CA MET A 1 7.35 -1.38 -1.67
C MET A 1 6.61 -2.08 -0.52
N ASP A 2 6.40 -1.43 0.63
CA ASP A 2 5.43 -1.89 1.65
C ASP A 2 4.04 -1.30 1.33
N ILE A 3 3.09 -2.17 1.00
CA ILE A 3 1.75 -1.77 0.56
C ILE A 3 0.92 -1.10 1.67
N LEU A 4 1.13 -1.46 2.94
CA LEU A 4 0.39 -0.87 4.05
C LEU A 4 0.87 0.56 4.32
N ASP A 5 2.15 0.83 4.11
CA ASP A 5 2.67 2.20 4.21
C ASP A 5 2.19 3.08 3.07
N VAL A 6 2.08 2.54 1.84
CA VAL A 6 1.45 3.28 0.73
C VAL A 6 -0.02 3.58 1.03
N ALA A 7 -0.74 2.63 1.62
CA ALA A 7 -2.12 2.86 2.07
C ALA A 7 -2.19 4.01 3.09
N ARG A 8 -1.32 4.02 4.10
CA ARG A 8 -1.25 5.11 5.10
C ARG A 8 -0.95 6.46 4.47
N GLN A 9 0.02 6.51 3.56
CA GLN A 9 0.39 7.74 2.85
C GLN A 9 -0.72 8.25 1.92
N ALA A 10 -1.56 7.35 1.39
CA ALA A 10 -2.74 7.69 0.61
C ALA A 10 -3.92 8.18 1.46
N GLY A 11 -3.78 8.23 2.79
CA GLY A 11 -4.83 8.62 3.72
C GLY A 11 -5.82 7.49 4.06
N MET A 12 -5.45 6.23 3.79
CA MET A 12 -6.23 5.07 4.22
C MET A 12 -5.96 4.75 5.69
N THR A 13 -6.99 4.28 6.39
CA THR A 13 -6.87 3.71 7.74
C THR A 13 -6.54 2.23 7.63
N VAL A 14 -5.47 1.79 8.27
CA VAL A 14 -5.04 0.39 8.33
C VAL A 14 -5.23 -0.12 9.75
N VAL A 15 -6.02 -1.19 9.92
CA VAL A 15 -6.34 -1.79 11.22
C VAL A 15 -5.90 -3.25 11.23
N LEU A 16 -5.14 -3.65 12.25
CA LEU A 16 -4.82 -5.06 12.50
C LEU A 16 -6.02 -5.71 13.20
N GLU A 17 -6.74 -6.58 12.49
CA GLU A 17 -7.91 -7.29 13.02
C GLU A 17 -7.52 -8.53 13.83
N ALA A 18 -6.51 -9.27 13.35
CA ALA A 18 -6.06 -10.49 14.00
C ALA A 18 -4.62 -10.83 13.67
N ARG A 19 -3.97 -11.56 14.58
CA ARG A 19 -2.72 -12.27 14.33
C ARG A 19 -2.93 -13.74 14.67
N ILE A 20 -2.86 -14.60 13.66
CA ILE A 20 -3.02 -16.06 13.81
C ILE A 20 -1.68 -16.71 13.46
N GLY A 21 -0.98 -17.21 14.49
CA GLY A 21 0.39 -17.68 14.34
C GLY A 21 1.31 -16.55 13.87
N ARG A 22 1.91 -16.73 12.69
CA ARG A 22 2.78 -15.71 12.05
C ARG A 22 2.04 -14.84 11.04
N GLN A 23 0.78 -15.14 10.74
CA GLN A 23 0.00 -14.40 9.76
C GLN A 23 -0.72 -13.24 10.45
N GLU A 24 -0.66 -12.08 9.82
CA GLU A 24 -1.45 -10.91 10.21
C GLU A 24 -2.57 -10.67 9.22
N TYR A 25 -3.71 -10.23 9.73
CA TYR A 25 -4.91 -9.90 8.98
C TYR A 25 -5.22 -8.42 9.21
N HIS A 26 -5.08 -7.63 8.14
CA HIS A 26 -5.30 -6.19 8.18
C HIS A 26 -6.54 -5.84 7.37
N SER A 27 -7.37 -4.94 7.90
CA SER A 27 -8.44 -4.29 7.16
C SER A 27 -8.00 -2.87 6.78
N VAL A 28 -8.36 -2.42 5.58
CA VAL A 28 -7.96 -1.13 5.04
C VAL A 28 -9.19 -0.39 4.56
N HIS A 29 -9.45 0.79 5.13
CA HIS A 29 -10.68 1.56 4.91
C HIS A 29 -10.35 3.02 4.63
N GLY A 30 -11.18 3.71 3.85
CA GLY A 30 -10.98 5.11 3.53
C GLY A 30 -12.06 5.66 2.61
N SER A 31 -11.97 6.95 2.30
CA SER A 31 -12.83 7.56 1.30
C SER A 31 -12.47 7.08 -0.11
N LEU A 32 -13.39 7.24 -1.08
CA LEU A 32 -13.09 6.92 -2.47
C LEU A 32 -11.90 7.71 -3.01
N ALA A 33 -11.74 8.97 -2.59
CA ALA A 33 -10.59 9.79 -2.97
C ALA A 33 -9.26 9.23 -2.43
N ALA A 34 -9.24 8.73 -1.20
CA ALA A 34 -8.06 8.06 -0.64
C ALA A 34 -7.72 6.77 -1.40
N LEU A 35 -8.75 5.99 -1.79
CA LEU A 35 -8.57 4.79 -2.60
C LEU A 35 -7.99 5.12 -4.01
N GLN A 36 -8.43 6.21 -4.63
CA GLN A 36 -7.87 6.68 -5.89
C GLN A 36 -6.40 7.09 -5.75
N SER A 37 -6.06 7.87 -4.70
CA SER A 37 -4.67 8.25 -4.42
C SER A 37 -3.78 7.03 -4.16
N PHE A 38 -4.31 6.02 -3.45
CA PHE A 38 -3.62 4.76 -3.23
C PHE A 38 -3.27 4.06 -4.55
N ALA A 39 -4.23 3.91 -5.45
CA ALA A 39 -4.00 3.27 -6.75
C ALA A 39 -2.94 4.02 -7.60
N GLU A 40 -2.94 5.35 -7.57
CA GLU A 40 -1.94 6.16 -8.26
C GLU A 40 -0.53 5.96 -7.68
N ARG A 41 -0.41 5.94 -6.36
CA ARG A 41 0.87 5.75 -5.65
C ARG A 41 1.43 4.35 -5.87
N VAL A 42 0.59 3.32 -5.85
CA VAL A 42 0.99 1.95 -6.19
C VAL A 42 1.55 1.91 -7.61
N ARG A 43 0.84 2.51 -8.58
CA ARG A 43 1.31 2.57 -9.97
C ARG A 43 2.67 3.27 -10.09
N ALA A 44 2.83 4.43 -9.44
CA ALA A 44 4.09 5.17 -9.45
C ALA A 44 5.24 4.35 -8.83
N SER A 45 5.02 3.73 -7.68
CA SER A 45 6.04 2.91 -6.99
C SER A 45 6.48 1.72 -7.82
N THR A 46 5.56 1.04 -8.52
CA THR A 46 5.90 -0.06 -9.42
C THR A 46 6.73 0.40 -10.62
N MET A 47 6.48 1.61 -11.14
CA MET A 47 7.27 2.18 -12.23
C MET A 47 8.69 2.55 -11.77
N GLU A 48 8.84 3.10 -10.57
CA GLU A 48 10.15 3.40 -9.97
C GLU A 48 10.99 2.14 -9.74
N GLU A 49 10.37 1.06 -9.25
CA GLU A 49 11.02 -0.24 -9.09
C GLU A 49 11.47 -0.82 -10.45
N ALA A 50 10.62 -0.74 -11.48
CA ALA A 50 10.98 -1.20 -12.82
C ALA A 50 12.18 -0.41 -13.41
N GLN A 51 12.19 0.91 -13.25
CA GLN A 51 13.28 1.77 -13.73
C GLN A 51 14.59 1.55 -12.98
N ALA A 52 14.53 1.20 -11.70
CA ALA A 52 15.72 0.88 -10.90
C ALA A 52 16.38 -0.43 -11.34
N VAL A 53 15.61 -1.43 -11.77
CA VAL A 53 16.13 -2.71 -12.28
C VAL A 53 16.79 -2.57 -13.66
N GLU A 54 16.37 -1.59 -14.46
CA GLU A 54 16.97 -1.33 -15.78
C GLU A 54 18.32 -0.61 -15.71
N HIS A 55 18.69 -0.04 -14.56
CA HIS A 55 19.93 0.71 -14.33
C HIS A 55 20.97 -0.04 -13.47
N GLU A 56 20.73 -1.33 -13.17
CA GLU A 56 21.66 -2.24 -12.46
C GLU A 56 22.23 -3.30 -13.40
#